data_AF-W7VZ01-F1
#
_entry.id   AF-W7VZ01-F1
#
_cell.length_a   1.000
_cell.length_b   1.000
_cell.length_c   1.000
_cell.angle_alpha   90.00
_cell.angle_beta   90.00
_cell.angle_gamma   90.00
#
_symmetry.space_group_name_H-M   'P 1'
#
loop_
_entity.id
_entity.type
_entity.pdbx_description
1 polymer ?
#
loop_
_entity_poly.entity_id
_entity_poly.type
_entity_poly.pdbx_seq_one_letter_code
_entity_poly.pdbx_strand_id
1 'polypeptide(L)'
;MQALFLACLGRWPDSHIVRKFGADVAQAVTDEAAPWLRRAEGGERVGDDPAFAAWDEDLKARGLNPGTSADLTVTTLFIAGALGVADLSTFP
;
A
#
# COMPACT_ATOMS: atom_id res chain seq x y z
N MET A 1 -5.52 5.52 -5.24
CA MET A 1 -5.21 5.00 -3.88
C MET A 1 -4.13 3.91 -3.92
N GLN A 2 -4.32 2.82 -4.66
CA GLN A 2 -3.39 1.67 -4.70
C GLN A 2 -1.93 2.04 -5.01
N ALA A 3 -1.68 2.88 -6.03
CA ALA A 3 -0.32 3.32 -6.37
C ALA A 3 0.37 4.07 -5.23
N LEU A 4 -0.37 4.89 -4.47
CA LEU A 4 0.17 5.63 -3.32
C LEU A 4 0.46 4.68 -2.14
N PHE A 5 -0.45 3.74 -1.86
CA PHE A 5 -0.24 2.69 -0.87
C PHE A 5 1.01 1.87 -1.19
N LEU A 6 1.17 1.44 -2.44
CA LEU A 6 2.35 0.71 -2.92
C LEU A 6 3.61 1.57 -2.88
N ALA A 7 3.52 2.87 -3.10
CA ALA A 7 4.66 3.77 -2.98
C ALA A 7 5.16 3.85 -1.54
N CYS A 8 4.28 3.74 -0.54
CA CYS A 8 4.69 3.61 0.85
C CYS A 8 5.25 2.20 1.13
N LEU A 9 4.45 1.16 0.90
CA LEU A 9 4.76 -0.21 1.33
C LEU A 9 5.95 -0.81 0.58
N GLY A 10 6.07 -0.55 -0.73
CA GLY A 10 7.13 -1.08 -1.59
C GLY A 10 8.48 -0.36 -1.45
N ARG A 11 8.57 0.66 -0.59
CA ARG A 11 9.81 1.43 -0.35
C ARG A 11 10.30 1.36 1.09
N TRP A 12 9.41 1.19 2.06
CA TRP A 12 9.76 1.16 3.48
C TRP A 12 9.00 0.06 4.22
N PRO A 13 9.67 -0.66 5.15
CA PRO A 13 9.01 -1.62 6.02
C PRO A 13 7.88 -0.98 6.83
N ASP A 14 6.70 -1.59 6.77
CA ASP A 14 5.52 -1.09 7.47
C ASP A 14 5.67 -1.23 9.00
N SER A 15 5.61 -0.13 9.74
CA SER A 15 5.86 -0.16 11.17
C SER A 15 4.78 -0.88 11.99
N HIS A 16 3.56 -1.01 11.47
CA HIS A 16 2.52 -1.84 12.09
C HIS A 16 2.88 -3.32 12.02
N ILE A 17 3.44 -3.77 10.89
CA ILE A 17 3.97 -5.12 10.72
C ILE A 17 5.21 -5.31 11.60
N VAL A 18 6.16 -4.36 11.57
CA VAL A 18 7.38 -4.42 12.42
C VAL A 18 7.02 -4.65 13.89
N ARG A 19 6.06 -3.88 14.40
CA ARG A 19 5.63 -3.97 15.81
C ARG A 19 5.03 -5.34 16.17
N LYS A 20 4.32 -5.99 15.24
CA LYS A 20 3.57 -7.23 15.51
C LYS A 20 4.35 -8.49 15.15
N PHE A 21 5.21 -8.43 14.13
CA PHE A 21 5.86 -9.58 13.51
C PHE A 21 7.38 -9.44 13.34
N GLY A 22 7.94 -8.27 13.63
CA GLY A 22 9.38 -8.00 13.49
C GLY A 22 9.79 -7.42 12.14
N ALA A 23 11.03 -6.93 12.08
CA ALA A 23 11.56 -6.20 10.93
C ALA A 23 11.72 -7.08 9.69
N ASP A 24 12.15 -8.34 9.86
CA ASP A 24 12.38 -9.26 8.74
C ASP A 24 11.08 -9.57 7.98
N VAL A 25 9.98 -9.78 8.71
CA VAL A 25 8.66 -10.01 8.11
C VAL A 25 8.16 -8.76 7.40
N ALA A 26 8.36 -7.58 8.00
CA ALA A 26 7.98 -6.33 7.36
C ALA A 26 8.79 -6.06 6.07
N GLN A 27 10.09 -6.37 6.08
CA GLN A 27 10.95 -6.26 4.89
C GLN A 27 10.51 -7.22 3.80
N ALA A 28 10.16 -8.47 4.14
CA ALA A 28 9.64 -9.42 3.16
C ALA A 28 8.36 -8.90 2.48
N VAL A 29 7.42 -8.31 3.23
CA VAL A 29 6.21 -7.71 2.65
C VAL A 29 6.55 -6.50 1.76
N THR A 30 7.53 -5.68 2.14
CA THR A 30 8.03 -4.60 1.28
C THR A 30 8.60 -5.14 -0.03
N ASP A 31 9.37 -6.21 0.01
CA ASP A 31 9.96 -6.84 -1.16
C ASP A 31 8.88 -7.48 -2.06
N GLU A 32 7.85 -8.10 -1.47
CA GLU A 32 6.66 -8.60 -2.17
C GLU A 32 5.87 -7.46 -2.84
N ALA A 33 5.81 -6.27 -2.24
CA ALA A 33 5.12 -5.10 -2.77
C ALA A 33 5.89 -4.39 -3.90
N ALA A 34 7.22 -4.50 -3.94
CA ALA A 34 8.07 -3.77 -4.89
C ALA A 34 7.77 -4.06 -6.38
N PRO A 35 7.46 -5.29 -6.83
CA PRO A 35 7.01 -5.56 -8.20
C PRO A 35 5.70 -4.86 -8.54
N TRP A 36 4.74 -4.83 -7.61
CA TRP A 36 3.47 -4.12 -7.79
C TRP A 36 3.67 -2.61 -7.93
N LEU A 37 4.56 -2.05 -7.10
CA LEU A 37 4.96 -0.65 -7.20
C LEU A 37 5.53 -0.34 -8.59
N ARG A 38 6.49 -1.13 -9.09
CA ARG A 38 7.08 -0.90 -10.42
C ARG A 38 6.04 -0.90 -11.54
N ARG A 39 5.06 -1.81 -11.49
CA ARG A 39 3.96 -1.87 -12.45
C ARG A 39 3.07 -0.62 -12.36
N ALA A 40 2.71 -0.22 -11.14
CA ALA A 40 1.93 1.00 -10.91
C ALA A 40 2.68 2.27 -11.38
N GLU A 41 3.99 2.37 -11.17
CA GLU A 41 4.84 3.44 -11.69
C GLU A 41 4.92 3.43 -13.23
N GLY A 42 4.79 2.25 -13.85
CA GLY A 42 4.63 2.08 -15.29
C GLY A 42 3.25 2.47 -15.83
N GLY A 43 2.32 2.93 -14.98
CA GLY A 43 0.98 3.36 -15.35
C GLY A 43 -0.06 2.23 -15.37
N GLU A 44 0.29 1.02 -14.94
CA GLU A 44 -0.67 -0.07 -14.85
C GLU A 44 -1.67 0.14 -13.71
N ARG A 45 -2.94 -0.16 -13.97
CA ARG A 45 -3.99 -0.24 -12.95
C ARG A 45 -3.93 -1.60 -12.25
N VAL A 46 -2.94 -1.77 -11.38
CA VAL A 46 -2.68 -3.04 -10.68
C VAL A 46 -3.89 -3.58 -9.91
N GLY A 47 -4.81 -2.73 -9.47
CA GLY A 47 -6.04 -3.13 -8.80
C GLY A 47 -7.02 -3.93 -9.66
N ASP A 48 -6.90 -3.86 -10.99
CA ASP A 48 -7.74 -4.60 -11.91
C ASP A 48 -7.15 -6.02 -12.19
N ASP A 49 -5.94 -6.31 -11.69
CA ASP A 49 -5.26 -7.60 -11.84
C ASP A 49 -5.71 -8.59 -10.75
N PRO A 50 -6.30 -9.76 -11.10
CA PRO A 50 -6.68 -10.78 -10.12
C PRO A 50 -5.53 -11.27 -9.24
N ALA A 51 -4.28 -11.25 -9.74
CA ALA A 51 -3.12 -11.63 -8.96
C ALA A 51 -2.81 -10.61 -7.84
N PHE A 52 -3.18 -9.34 -8.03
CA PHE A 52 -3.05 -8.33 -6.98
C PHE A 52 -4.05 -8.61 -5.84
N ALA A 53 -5.30 -8.94 -6.19
CA ALA A 53 -6.30 -9.35 -5.20
C ALA A 53 -5.89 -10.63 -4.47
N ALA A 54 -5.31 -11.61 -5.17
CA ALA A 54 -4.81 -12.83 -4.55
C ALA A 54 -3.67 -12.57 -3.55
N TRP A 55 -2.76 -11.63 -3.87
CA TRP A 55 -1.69 -11.21 -2.95
C TRP A 55 -2.24 -10.51 -1.70
N ASP A 56 -3.24 -9.62 -1.87
CA ASP A 56 -3.91 -8.97 -0.74
C ASP A 56 -4.61 -9.99 0.18
N GLU A 57 -5.30 -10.98 -0.39
CA GLU A 57 -5.93 -12.07 0.38
C GLU A 57 -4.90 -12.96 1.08
N ASP A 58 -3.74 -13.22 0.47
CA ASP A 58 -2.66 -13.96 1.11
C ASP A 58 -2.06 -13.20 2.31
N LEU A 59 -1.88 -11.88 2.21
CA LEU A 59 -1.45 -11.05 3.36
C LEU A 59 -2.46 -11.14 4.51
N LYS A 60 -3.77 -11.06 4.20
CA LYS A 60 -4.85 -11.22 5.20
C LYS A 60 -4.81 -12.60 5.84
N ALA A 61 -4.65 -13.67 5.05
CA ALA A 61 -4.55 -15.04 5.54
C ALA A 61 -3.34 -15.25 6.47
N ARG A 62 -2.20 -14.60 6.16
CA ARG A 62 -1.01 -14.57 7.03
C ARG A 62 -1.15 -13.61 8.23
N GLY A 63 -2.24 -12.83 8.31
CA GLY A 63 -2.48 -11.85 9.37
C GLY A 63 -1.55 -10.62 9.31
N LEU A 64 -0.91 -10.40 8.17
CA LEU A 64 0.03 -9.32 7.90
C LEU A 64 -0.75 -8.10 7.40
N ASN A 65 -0.94 -7.13 8.30
CA ASN A 65 -1.66 -5.89 7.98
C ASN A 65 -0.68 -4.73 7.81
N PRO A 66 -0.48 -4.20 6.59
CA PRO A 66 0.34 -3.01 6.34
C PRO A 66 -0.39 -1.71 6.74
N GLY A 67 -0.76 -1.63 8.03
CA GLY A 67 -1.64 -0.59 8.56
C GLY A 67 -1.04 0.81 8.48
N THR A 68 0.26 0.97 8.71
CA THR A 68 0.90 2.29 8.66
C THR A 68 0.92 2.84 7.24
N SER A 69 1.16 2.00 6.24
CA SER A 69 1.12 2.36 4.83
C SER A 69 -0.29 2.78 4.40
N ALA A 70 -1.33 2.13 4.94
CA ALA A 70 -2.72 2.54 4.75
C ALA A 70 -3.01 3.91 5.40
N ASP A 71 -2.60 4.10 6.65
CA ASP A 71 -2.78 5.38 7.38
C ASP A 71 -2.11 6.54 6.65
N LEU A 72 -0.88 6.35 6.15
CA LEU A 72 -0.15 7.35 5.36
C LEU A 72 -0.85 7.66 4.03
N THR A 73 -1.43 6.65 3.38
CA THR A 73 -2.19 6.82 2.14
C THR A 73 -3.40 7.72 2.39
N VAL A 74 -4.22 7.39 3.40
CA VAL A 74 -5.42 8.17 3.75
C VAL A 74 -5.03 9.58 4.18
N THR A 75 -4.01 9.72 5.04
CA THR A 75 -3.52 11.02 5.52
C THR A 75 -3.06 11.90 4.35
N THR A 76 -2.30 11.34 3.41
CA THR A 76 -1.80 12.08 2.24
C THR A 76 -2.95 12.52 1.32
N LEU A 77 -3.92 11.64 1.05
CA LEU A 77 -5.10 12.00 0.26
C LEU A 77 -5.92 13.08 0.95
N PHE A 78 -6.14 12.96 2.26
CA PHE A 78 -6.83 13.98 3.06
C PHE A 78 -6.14 15.35 2.95
N ILE A 79 -4.83 15.41 3.14
CA ILE A 79 -4.07 16.66 3.03
C ILE A 79 -4.15 17.23 1.61
N ALA A 80 -3.95 16.39 0.58
CA ALA A 80 -4.06 16.82 -0.81
C ALA A 80 -5.45 17.39 -1.12
N GLY A 81 -6.50 16.78 -0.57
CA GLY A 81 -7.87 17.25 -0.65
C GLY A 81 -8.12 18.58 0.05
N ALA A 82 -7.69 18.67 1.31
CA ALA A 82 -7.82 19.89 2.11
C ALA A 82 -7.09 21.10 1.48
N LEU A 83 -6.03 20.84 0.72
CA LEU A 83 -5.26 21.85 -0.02
C LEU A 83 -5.76 22.06 -1.47
N GLY A 84 -6.78 21.34 -1.92
CA GLY A 84 -7.31 21.42 -3.29
C GLY A 84 -6.38 20.87 -4.39
N VAL A 85 -5.37 20.08 -4.01
CA VAL A 85 -4.45 19.39 -4.93
C VAL A 85 -5.10 18.14 -5.53
N ALA A 86 -5.98 17.49 -4.77
CA ALA A 86 -6.76 16.33 -5.22
C ALA A 86 -8.25 16.55 -4.94
N ASP A 87 -9.12 16.02 -5.80
CA ASP A 87 -10.56 16.04 -5.56
C ASP A 87 -10.97 14.87 -4.66
N LEU A 88 -11.38 15.17 -3.43
CA LEU A 88 -11.82 14.16 -2.47
C LEU A 88 -13.11 13.44 -2.88
N SER A 89 -13.94 14.05 -3.75
CA SER A 89 -15.20 13.44 -4.20
C SER A 89 -15.00 12.25 -5.13
N THR A 90 -13.77 12.04 -5.63
CA THR A 90 -13.40 10.88 -6.44
C THR A 90 -12.97 9.65 -5.64
N PHE A 91 -12.93 9.75 -4.30
CA PHE A 91 -12.65 8.61 -3.43
C PHE A 91 -13.95 8.15 -2.73
N PRO A 92 -14.24 6.83 -2.72
CA PRO A 92 -15.42 6.28 -2.04
C PRO A 92 -15.36 6.44 -0.51
#